data_AF-A0A2R6B9D3-F1
#
_entry.id   AF-A0A2R6B9D3-F1
#
_cell.length_a   1.000
_cell.length_b   1.000
_cell.length_c   1.000
_cell.angle_alpha   90.00
_cell.angle_beta   90.00
_cell.angle_gamma   90.00
#
_symmetry.space_group_name_H-M   'P 1'
#
loop_
_entity.id
_entity.type
_entity.pdbx_description
1 polymer ?
#
loop_
_entity_poly.entity_id
_entity_poly.type
_entity_poly.pdbx_seq_one_letter_code
_entity_poly.pdbx_strand_id
1 'polypeptide(L)'
;MPGEAVSEAILIIAGVIMIGVLAGAIYLSISYIGSAMDASSLAGSQRLLTDVQIVFATNTTSTTLYAYLQNIGEEPVYNLQLGTLYFGLENQQQPIGYNSPAPSWTVNTQVLNPGSTATITITLSQPLVKGSYYTVMYVTQNGVQAEYTFQVV
;
A
#
# COMPACT_ATOMS: atom_id res chain seq x y z
N MET A 1 -67.12 12.80 13.99
CA MET A 1 -66.97 13.20 15.41
C MET A 1 -65.59 13.85 15.60
N PRO A 2 -65.41 14.86 16.48
CA PRO A 2 -64.15 15.61 16.56
C PRO A 2 -62.91 14.77 16.94
N GLY A 3 -63.07 13.62 17.59
CA GLY A 3 -61.97 12.72 17.92
C GLY A 3 -61.36 11.98 16.72
N GLU A 4 -62.12 11.76 15.64
CA GLU A 4 -61.62 11.08 14.43
C GLU A 4 -60.64 11.97 13.67
N ALA A 5 -60.97 13.26 13.52
CA ALA A 5 -60.11 14.24 12.85
C ALA A 5 -58.78 14.46 13.60
N VAL A 6 -58.79 14.38 14.93
CA VAL A 6 -57.56 14.49 15.74
C VAL A 6 -56.67 13.25 15.54
N SER A 7 -57.26 12.05 15.49
CA SER A 7 -56.50 10.82 15.24
C SER A 7 -55.90 10.79 13.83
N GLU A 8 -56.64 11.25 12.82
CA GLU A 8 -56.17 11.35 11.44
C GLU A 8 -54.99 12.33 11.32
N ALA A 9 -55.07 13.50 11.98
CA ALA A 9 -53.99 14.48 12.00
C ALA A 9 -52.71 13.93 12.64
N ILE A 10 -52.81 13.16 13.74
CA ILE A 10 -51.65 12.53 14.39
C ILE A 10 -50.97 11.52 13.45
N LEU A 11 -51.75 10.70 12.74
CA LEU A 11 -51.22 9.71 11.79
C LEU A 11 -50.51 10.38 10.61
N ILE A 12 -51.04 11.49 10.10
CA ILE A 12 -50.41 12.27 9.03
C ILE A 12 -49.05 12.82 9.50
N ILE A 13 -48.99 13.43 10.68
CA ILE A 13 -47.75 13.98 11.24
C ILE A 13 -46.70 12.86 11.44
N ALA A 14 -47.11 11.72 12.00
CA ALA A 14 -46.23 10.57 12.16
C ALA A 14 -45.71 10.05 10.81
N GLY A 15 -46.57 9.99 9.79
CA GLY A 15 -46.19 9.61 8.43
C GLY A 15 -45.13 10.51 7.82
N VAL A 16 -45.30 11.83 7.93
CA VAL A 16 -44.33 12.81 7.43
C VAL A 16 -42.98 12.70 8.14
N ILE A 17 -42.98 12.50 9.47
CA ILE A 17 -41.75 12.30 10.24
C ILE A 17 -41.03 11.03 9.79
N MET A 18 -41.77 9.92 9.63
CA MET A 18 -41.18 8.64 9.18
C MET A 18 -40.57 8.76 7.78
N ILE A 19 -41.24 9.45 6.85
CA ILE A 19 -40.70 9.70 5.50
C ILE A 19 -39.44 10.55 5.58
N GLY A 20 -39.41 11.57 6.43
CA GLY A 20 -38.22 12.41 6.63
C GLY A 20 -37.02 11.63 7.15
N VAL A 21 -37.24 10.74 8.13
CA VAL A 21 -36.18 9.86 8.67
C VAL A 21 -35.68 8.88 7.60
N LEU A 22 -36.59 8.27 6.83
CA LEU A 22 -36.23 7.35 5.75
C LEU A 22 -35.42 8.07 4.65
N ALA A 23 -35.88 9.23 4.21
CA ALA A 23 -35.17 10.03 3.22
C ALA A 23 -33.77 10.45 3.70
N GLY A 24 -33.64 10.84 4.97
CA GLY A 24 -32.35 11.15 5.59
C GLY A 24 -31.42 9.94 5.62
N ALA A 25 -31.92 8.77 6.01
CA ALA A 25 -31.13 7.54 6.04
C ALA A 25 -30.66 7.11 4.63
N ILE A 26 -31.52 7.24 3.62
CA ILE A 26 -31.16 6.95 2.22
C ILE A 26 -30.11 7.93 1.72
N TYR A 27 -30.28 9.23 1.99
CA TYR A 27 -29.31 10.26 1.58
C TYR A 27 -27.92 10.00 2.16
N LEU A 28 -27.85 9.70 3.46
CA LEU A 28 -26.59 9.34 4.12
C LEU A 28 -25.97 8.10 3.46
N SER A 29 -26.77 7.06 3.22
CA SER A 29 -26.29 5.82 2.59
C SER A 29 -25.70 6.06 1.19
N ILE A 30 -26.38 6.86 0.37
CA ILE A 30 -25.90 7.22 -0.98
C ILE A 30 -24.60 8.04 -0.91
N SER A 31 -24.53 9.00 0.01
CA SER A 31 -23.32 9.83 0.21
C SER A 31 -22.11 8.98 0.62
N TYR A 32 -22.30 8.01 1.52
CA TYR A 32 -21.26 7.07 1.91
C TYR A 32 -20.81 6.19 0.73
N ILE A 33 -21.76 5.68 -0.06
CA ILE A 33 -21.43 4.86 -1.24
C ILE A 33 -20.65 5.69 -2.26
N GLY A 34 -21.09 6.90 -2.58
CA GLY A 34 -20.39 7.78 -3.52
C GLY A 34 -18.95 8.05 -3.08
N SER A 35 -18.77 8.44 -1.81
CA SER A 35 -17.44 8.69 -1.24
C SER A 35 -16.54 7.45 -1.28
N ALA A 36 -17.10 6.27 -0.99
CA ALA A 36 -16.35 5.01 -1.05
C ALA A 36 -15.96 4.62 -2.49
N MET A 37 -16.86 4.85 -3.46
CA MET A 37 -16.59 4.63 -4.88
C MET A 37 -15.49 5.57 -5.40
N ASP A 38 -15.53 6.84 -5.04
CA ASP A 38 -14.51 7.82 -5.42
C ASP A 38 -13.15 7.44 -4.85
N ALA A 39 -13.09 7.08 -3.56
CA ALA A 39 -11.85 6.62 -2.92
C ALA A 39 -11.29 5.35 -3.58
N SER A 40 -12.16 4.38 -3.91
CA SER A 40 -11.75 3.15 -4.59
C SER A 40 -11.27 3.40 -6.01
N SER A 41 -11.91 4.32 -6.74
CA SER A 41 -11.52 4.70 -8.10
C SER A 41 -10.16 5.40 -8.11
N LEU A 42 -9.93 6.31 -7.15
CA LEU A 42 -8.65 6.97 -6.96
C LEU A 42 -7.56 5.96 -6.62
N ALA A 43 -7.77 5.10 -5.62
CA ALA A 43 -6.79 4.08 -5.24
C ALA A 43 -6.47 3.11 -6.39
N GLY A 44 -7.48 2.74 -7.19
CA GLY A 44 -7.29 1.92 -8.39
C GLY A 44 -6.45 2.63 -9.45
N SER A 45 -6.73 3.91 -9.71
CA SER A 45 -5.98 4.73 -10.66
C SER A 45 -4.53 4.91 -10.22
N GLN A 46 -4.30 5.20 -8.94
CA GLN A 46 -2.97 5.34 -8.36
C GLN A 46 -2.16 4.04 -8.50
N ARG A 47 -2.79 2.88 -8.28
CA ARG A 47 -2.13 1.58 -8.46
C ARG A 47 -1.77 1.29 -9.91
N LEU A 48 -2.55 1.76 -10.88
CA LEU A 48 -2.24 1.61 -12.30
C LEU A 48 -1.12 2.54 -12.76
N LEU A 49 -1.03 3.74 -12.18
CA LEU A 49 -0.01 4.74 -12.51
C LEU A 49 1.29 4.55 -11.71
N THR A 50 1.24 3.82 -10.60
CA THR A 50 2.41 3.43 -9.81
C THR A 50 3.02 2.18 -10.41
N ASP A 51 4.26 2.28 -10.87
CA ASP A 51 5.05 1.12 -11.28
C ASP A 51 6.49 1.26 -10.79
N VAL A 52 7.02 0.21 -10.17
CA VAL A 52 8.34 0.22 -9.56
C VAL A 52 9.11 -1.02 -9.99
N GLN A 53 10.40 -0.83 -10.25
CA GLN A 53 11.30 -1.89 -10.68
C GLN A 53 12.61 -1.82 -9.91
N ILE A 54 13.12 -2.98 -9.49
CA ILE A 54 14.49 -3.07 -8.99
C ILE A 54 15.40 -3.23 -10.21
N VAL A 55 16.20 -2.21 -10.49
CA VAL A 55 17.06 -2.15 -11.69
C VAL A 55 18.31 -3.00 -11.49
N PHE A 56 18.84 -2.99 -10.27
CA PHE A 56 20.07 -3.69 -9.95
C PHE A 56 20.14 -3.97 -8.45
N ALA A 57 20.60 -5.17 -8.09
CA ALA A 57 20.95 -5.50 -6.72
C ALA A 57 22.32 -6.18 -6.67
N THR A 58 23.15 -5.79 -5.69
CA THR A 58 24.49 -6.34 -5.51
C THR A 58 24.87 -6.39 -4.04
N ASN A 59 25.75 -7.33 -3.69
CA ASN A 59 26.37 -7.39 -2.39
C ASN A 59 27.61 -6.48 -2.37
N THR A 60 27.67 -5.55 -1.42
CA THR A 60 28.87 -4.70 -1.23
C THR A 60 29.85 -5.31 -0.25
N THR A 61 29.33 -6.02 0.74
CA THR A 61 30.12 -6.80 1.70
C THR A 61 29.50 -8.19 1.87
N SER A 62 30.07 -9.02 2.75
CA SER A 62 29.45 -10.29 3.10
C SER A 62 28.12 -10.11 3.84
N THR A 63 27.87 -8.97 4.48
CA THR A 63 26.68 -8.73 5.33
C THR A 63 25.79 -7.59 4.85
N THR A 64 26.21 -6.84 3.83
CA THR A 64 25.50 -5.66 3.33
C THR A 64 25.26 -5.74 1.84
N LEU A 65 24.05 -5.39 1.44
CA LEU A 65 23.61 -5.36 0.05
C LEU A 65 22.96 -4.04 -0.29
N TYR A 66 23.10 -3.65 -1.55
CA TYR A 66 22.37 -2.53 -2.11
C TYR A 66 21.44 -3.03 -3.21
N ALA A 67 20.18 -2.60 -3.14
CA ALA A 67 19.20 -2.75 -4.20
C ALA A 67 18.74 -1.36 -4.65
N TYR A 68 18.78 -1.12 -5.95
CA TYR A 68 18.36 0.14 -6.57
C TYR A 68 16.94 -0.02 -7.08
N LEU A 69 16.00 0.65 -6.40
CA LEU A 69 14.59 0.68 -6.75
C LEU A 69 14.31 1.95 -7.57
N GLN A 70 13.88 1.79 -8.81
CA GLN A 70 13.47 2.90 -9.68
C GLN A 70 11.95 2.94 -9.83
N ASN A 71 11.39 4.13 -9.81
CA ASN A 71 9.99 4.34 -10.19
C ASN A 71 9.92 4.55 -11.70
N ILE A 72 9.29 3.60 -12.38
CA ILE A 72 9.07 3.61 -13.82
C ILE A 72 7.63 4.05 -14.18
N GLY A 73 6.78 4.24 -13.17
CA GLY A 73 5.44 4.78 -13.32
C GLY A 73 5.40 6.30 -13.45
N GLU A 74 4.19 6.83 -13.47
CA GLU A 74 3.90 8.26 -13.64
C GLU A 74 3.56 8.96 -12.31
N GLU A 75 3.26 8.19 -11.25
CA GLU A 75 2.97 8.74 -9.93
C GLU A 75 4.12 8.54 -8.92
N PRO A 76 4.38 9.53 -8.05
CA PRO A 76 5.34 9.40 -6.97
C PRO A 76 4.87 8.42 -5.90
N VAL A 77 5.78 7.54 -5.46
CA VAL A 77 5.53 6.62 -4.34
C VAL A 77 5.98 7.27 -3.04
N TYR A 78 5.04 7.52 -2.14
CA TYR A 78 5.31 8.06 -0.81
C TYR A 78 5.49 6.97 0.23
N ASN A 79 6.16 7.31 1.33
CA ASN A 79 6.31 6.47 2.52
C ASN A 79 6.89 5.08 2.22
N LEU A 80 8.02 5.02 1.52
CA LEU A 80 8.70 3.75 1.21
C LEU A 80 8.93 2.89 2.45
N GLN A 81 9.14 3.48 3.63
CA GLN A 81 9.25 2.77 4.92
C GLN A 81 8.05 1.89 5.30
N LEU A 82 6.85 2.17 4.78
CA LEU A 82 5.64 1.36 5.01
C LEU A 82 5.57 0.15 4.07
N GLY A 83 6.44 0.08 3.07
CA GLY A 83 6.58 -1.09 2.22
C GLY A 83 7.15 -2.28 2.98
N THR A 84 6.93 -3.47 2.45
CA THR A 84 7.51 -4.71 2.99
C THR A 84 8.61 -5.19 2.08
N LEU A 85 9.81 -5.37 2.63
CA LEU A 85 10.93 -5.97 1.91
C LEU A 85 11.04 -7.44 2.31
N TYR A 86 11.09 -8.31 1.30
CA TYR A 86 11.36 -9.73 1.43
C TYR A 86 12.75 -10.02 0.86
N PHE A 87 13.52 -10.81 1.57
CA PHE A 87 14.85 -11.19 1.16
C PHE A 87 15.19 -12.60 1.63
N GLY A 88 15.86 -13.36 0.79
CA GLY A 88 16.37 -14.68 1.14
C GLY A 88 16.98 -15.38 -0.06
N LEU A 89 17.27 -16.67 0.11
CA LEU A 89 17.62 -17.56 -0.99
C LEU A 89 16.46 -17.62 -1.99
N GLU A 90 16.77 -18.00 -3.23
CA GLU A 90 15.75 -18.25 -4.25
C GLU A 90 14.64 -19.18 -3.67
N ASN A 91 13.38 -18.72 -3.74
CA ASN A 91 12.19 -19.38 -3.17
C ASN A 91 12.13 -19.53 -1.64
N GLN A 92 13.00 -18.85 -0.88
CA GLN A 92 13.01 -18.85 0.59
C GLN A 92 13.09 -17.41 1.15
N GLN A 93 12.40 -16.45 0.53
CA GLN A 93 12.43 -15.06 1.00
C GLN A 93 11.69 -14.92 2.34
N GLN A 94 12.27 -14.17 3.28
CA GLN A 94 11.67 -13.82 4.56
C GLN A 94 11.42 -12.32 4.64
N PRO A 95 10.33 -11.87 5.29
CA PRO A 95 10.11 -10.44 5.51
C PRO A 95 11.18 -9.88 6.44
N ILE A 96 11.76 -8.75 6.05
CA ILE A 96 12.77 -8.02 6.83
C ILE A 96 12.15 -6.73 7.37
N GLY A 97 12.40 -6.46 8.65
CA GLY A 97 11.94 -5.23 9.32
C GLY A 97 12.71 -3.98 8.86
N TYR A 98 11.97 -2.87 8.71
CA TYR A 98 12.57 -1.57 8.47
C TYR A 98 13.29 -1.07 9.73
N ASN A 99 14.54 -0.61 9.59
CA ASN A 99 15.35 0.00 10.67
C ASN A 99 15.33 -0.78 12.01
N SER A 100 15.37 -2.11 11.93
CA SER A 100 15.34 -3.03 13.08
C SER A 100 16.72 -3.67 13.33
N PRO A 101 16.91 -4.47 14.41
CA PRO A 101 18.09 -5.31 14.53
C PRO A 101 18.20 -6.24 13.31
N ALA A 102 19.43 -6.52 12.87
CA ALA A 102 19.65 -7.36 11.69
C ALA A 102 18.93 -8.72 11.84
N PRO A 103 18.33 -9.27 10.77
CA PRO A 103 18.26 -8.71 9.42
C PRO A 103 17.33 -7.49 9.34
N SER A 104 17.81 -6.42 8.71
CA SER A 104 17.05 -5.16 8.57
C SER A 104 17.34 -4.46 7.25
N TRP A 105 16.46 -3.54 6.87
CA TRP A 105 16.66 -2.71 5.69
C TRP A 105 16.39 -1.24 5.99
N THR A 106 17.05 -0.39 5.22
CA THR A 106 16.88 1.07 5.24
C THR A 106 16.81 1.60 3.82
N VAL A 107 16.29 2.82 3.66
CA VAL A 107 16.20 3.49 2.37
C VAL A 107 16.74 4.91 2.50
N ASN A 108 17.38 5.41 1.45
CA ASN A 108 17.96 6.76 1.43
C ASN A 108 16.92 7.88 1.31
N THR A 109 15.73 7.59 0.77
CA THR A 109 14.64 8.55 0.57
C THR A 109 13.32 7.92 1.01
N GLN A 110 12.35 8.74 1.43
CA GLN A 110 10.99 8.31 1.75
C GLN A 110 10.02 8.50 0.58
N VAL A 111 10.43 9.27 -0.43
CA VAL A 111 9.61 9.59 -1.61
C VAL A 111 10.38 9.21 -2.85
N LEU A 112 9.76 8.38 -3.70
CA LEU A 112 10.30 7.97 -4.99
C LEU A 112 9.50 8.62 -6.11
N ASN A 113 10.04 9.73 -6.62
CA ASN A 113 9.43 10.42 -7.76
C ASN A 113 9.59 9.60 -9.05
N PRO A 114 8.69 9.77 -10.03
CA PRO A 114 8.84 9.19 -11.37
C PRO A 114 10.22 9.43 -11.96
N GLY A 115 10.85 8.38 -12.48
CA GLY A 115 12.20 8.41 -13.05
C GLY A 115 13.35 8.50 -12.05
N SER A 116 13.07 8.68 -10.75
CA SER A 116 14.09 8.70 -9.70
C SER A 116 14.39 7.29 -9.18
N THR A 117 15.56 7.13 -8.58
CA THR A 117 16.04 5.87 -8.00
C THR A 117 16.30 6.01 -6.51
N ALA A 118 15.70 5.13 -5.72
CA ALA A 118 16.00 4.92 -4.31
C ALA A 118 17.02 3.80 -4.14
N THR A 119 17.87 3.93 -3.13
CA THR A 119 18.82 2.90 -2.71
C THR A 119 18.30 2.26 -1.44
N ILE A 120 17.97 0.99 -1.52
CA ILE A 120 17.63 0.12 -0.40
C ILE A 120 18.92 -0.52 0.09
N THR A 121 19.24 -0.32 1.36
CA THR A 121 20.37 -0.97 2.03
C THR A 121 19.86 -2.10 2.89
N ILE A 122 20.30 -3.32 2.61
CA ILE A 122 19.94 -4.51 3.38
C ILE A 122 21.14 -4.91 4.22
N THR A 123 20.92 -5.07 5.52
CA THR A 123 21.94 -5.52 6.48
C THR A 123 21.52 -6.85 7.05
N LEU A 124 22.37 -7.86 6.93
CA LEU A 124 22.13 -9.22 7.37
C LEU A 124 22.92 -9.54 8.64
N SER A 125 22.37 -10.43 9.47
CA SER A 125 23.06 -10.95 10.67
C SER A 125 24.08 -12.03 10.33
N GLN A 126 23.92 -12.69 9.18
CA GLN A 126 24.78 -13.76 8.70
C GLN A 126 25.37 -13.38 7.34
N PRO A 127 26.61 -13.80 7.06
CA PRO A 127 27.23 -13.54 5.78
C PRO A 127 26.55 -14.30 4.64
N LEU A 128 26.49 -13.68 3.46
CA LEU A 128 26.00 -14.30 2.23
C LEU A 128 26.91 -15.45 1.80
N VAL A 129 26.29 -16.51 1.26
CA VAL A 129 27.00 -17.66 0.71
C VAL A 129 27.36 -17.36 -0.75
N LYS A 130 28.66 -17.32 -1.05
CA LYS A 130 29.16 -17.16 -2.42
C LYS A 130 28.65 -18.27 -3.34
N GLY A 131 28.29 -17.89 -4.56
CA GLY A 131 27.76 -18.79 -5.58
C GLY A 131 26.26 -19.10 -5.44
N SER A 132 25.60 -18.63 -4.37
CA SER A 132 24.15 -18.81 -4.18
C SER A 132 23.34 -17.68 -4.82
N TYR A 133 22.12 -18.01 -5.24
CA TYR A 133 21.13 -17.06 -5.76
C TYR A 133 20.29 -16.51 -4.61
N TYR A 134 20.19 -15.19 -4.56
CA TYR A 134 19.35 -14.46 -3.62
C TYR A 134 18.33 -13.64 -4.37
N THR A 135 17.14 -13.54 -3.81
CA THR A 135 16.05 -12.76 -4.38
C THR A 135 15.63 -11.67 -3.40
N VAL A 136 15.56 -10.45 -3.91
CA VAL A 136 14.99 -9.29 -3.21
C VAL A 136 13.64 -9.02 -3.83
N MET A 137 12.60 -8.97 -3.00
CA MET A 137 11.28 -8.54 -3.41
C MET A 137 10.84 -7.37 -2.52
N TYR A 138 10.46 -6.27 -3.14
CA TYR A 138 9.93 -5.11 -2.45
C TYR A 138 8.47 -4.89 -2.82
N VAL A 139 7.61 -4.77 -1.80
CA VAL A 139 6.18 -4.50 -1.96
C VAL A 139 5.89 -3.12 -1.40
N THR A 140 5.45 -2.21 -2.27
CA THR A 140 5.01 -0.87 -1.89
C THR A 140 3.71 -0.91 -1.07
N GLN A 141 3.39 0.18 -0.37
CA GLN A 141 2.11 0.32 0.35
C GLN A 141 0.89 0.13 -0.58
N ASN A 142 1.02 0.49 -1.86
CA ASN A 142 -0.04 0.40 -2.86
C ASN A 142 -0.19 -1.03 -3.44
N GLY A 143 0.63 -1.99 -2.98
CA GLY A 143 0.58 -3.38 -3.42
C GLY A 143 1.23 -3.65 -4.78
N VAL A 144 2.04 -2.70 -5.28
CA VAL A 144 2.92 -2.92 -6.44
C VAL A 144 4.21 -3.57 -5.93
N GLN A 145 4.61 -4.66 -6.59
CA GLN A 145 5.75 -5.47 -6.20
C GLN A 145 6.84 -5.43 -7.27
N ALA A 146 8.09 -5.36 -6.82
CA ALA A 146 9.26 -5.47 -7.67
C ALA A 146 10.15 -6.60 -7.15
N GLU A 147 10.60 -7.49 -8.03
CA GLU A 147 11.45 -8.61 -7.69
C GLU A 147 12.74 -8.57 -8.51
N TYR A 148 13.86 -8.93 -7.87
CA TYR A 148 15.14 -9.06 -8.54
C TYR A 148 15.95 -10.20 -7.91
N THR A 149 16.40 -11.12 -8.76
CA THR A 149 17.26 -12.23 -8.37
C THR A 149 18.67 -11.96 -8.86
N PHE A 150 19.65 -12.10 -7.95
CA PHE A 150 21.06 -11.93 -8.27
C PHE A 150 21.88 -13.05 -7.62
N GLN A 151 23.04 -13.32 -8.20
CA GLN A 151 23.99 -14.27 -7.66
C GLN A 151 25.07 -13.53 -6.86
N VAL A 152 25.43 -14.06 -5.70
CA VAL A 152 26.54 -13.53 -4.89
C VAL A 152 27.86 -14.05 -5.45
N VAL A 153 28.76 -13.13 -5.82
CA VAL A 153 30.09 -13.43 -6.38
C VAL A 153 31.20 -13.33 -5.33
#